data_AF-W1Q4E5-F1
#
_entry.id   AF-W1Q4E5-F1
#
_cell.length_a   1.000
_cell.length_b   1.000
_cell.length_c   1.000
_cell.angle_alpha   90.00
_cell.angle_beta   90.00
_cell.angle_gamma   90.00
#
_symmetry.space_group_name_H-M   'P 1'
#
loop_
_entity.id
_entity.type
_entity.pdbx_description
1 polymer ?
#
loop_
_entity_poly.entity_id
_entity_poly.type
_entity_poly.pdbx_seq_one_letter_code
_entity_poly.pdbx_strand_id
1 'polypeptide(L)'
;MTLEQLIIGWFFYGIFFMGLSVLATYLINRVAKRYYTAPLIINAVAIIILMGMVALKQFTADMFLQNYLFTYMPIVAASVTYNLVLFLIRRGRPLHDPREEALDTDK
;
A
#
# COMPACT_ATOMS: atom_id res chain seq x y z
N MET A 1 -18.91 14.20 -5.24
CA MET A 1 -18.68 13.00 -4.41
C MET A 1 -18.18 13.46 -3.05
N THR A 2 -18.83 13.05 -1.96
CA THR A 2 -18.33 13.34 -0.61
C THR A 2 -17.20 12.38 -0.24
N LEU A 3 -16.42 12.71 0.79
CA LEU A 3 -15.37 11.83 1.31
C LEU A 3 -15.95 10.46 1.76
N GLU A 4 -17.10 10.48 2.41
CA GLU A 4 -17.80 9.27 2.85
C GLU A 4 -18.18 8.37 1.67
N GLN A 5 -18.74 8.96 0.60
CA GLN A 5 -19.07 8.22 -0.62
C GLN A 5 -17.82 7.61 -1.28
N LEU A 6 -16.71 8.34 -1.25
CA LEU A 6 -15.44 7.84 -1.77
C LEU A 6 -14.94 6.63 -0.97
N ILE A 7 -14.91 6.75 0.37
CA ILE A 7 -14.47 5.66 1.26
C ILE A 7 -15.40 4.44 1.12
N ILE A 8 -16.71 4.63 1.09
CA ILE A 8 -17.66 3.53 0.86
C ILE A 8 -17.40 2.87 -0.49
N GLY A 9 -17.19 3.67 -1.55
CA GLY A 9 -16.83 3.16 -2.87
C GLY A 9 -15.52 2.36 -2.86
N TRP A 10 -14.53 2.77 -2.07
CA TRP A 10 -13.28 2.03 -1.91
C TRP A 10 -13.51 0.64 -1.30
N PHE A 11 -14.33 0.52 -0.27
CA PHE A 11 -14.66 -0.79 0.30
C PHE A 11 -15.58 -1.60 -0.61
N PHE A 12 -16.45 -0.96 -1.39
CA PHE A 12 -17.35 -1.66 -2.30
C PHE A 12 -16.62 -2.24 -3.52
N TYR A 13 -15.72 -1.47 -4.15
CA TYR A 13 -15.02 -1.88 -5.37
C TYR A 13 -13.60 -2.39 -5.13
N GLY A 14 -12.96 -1.98 -4.04
CA GLY A 14 -11.53 -2.13 -3.82
C GLY A 14 -11.12 -3.06 -2.69
N ILE A 15 -12.06 -3.68 -1.95
CA ILE A 15 -11.72 -4.44 -0.73
C ILE A 15 -10.70 -5.55 -0.93
N PHE A 16 -10.83 -6.32 -2.03
CA PHE A 16 -9.86 -7.36 -2.36
C PHE A 16 -8.48 -6.79 -2.67
N PHE A 17 -8.43 -5.70 -3.45
CA PHE A 17 -7.18 -5.03 -3.80
C PHE A 17 -6.52 -4.38 -2.58
N MET A 18 -7.29 -3.83 -1.65
CA MET A 18 -6.79 -3.32 -0.37
C MET A 18 -6.21 -4.45 0.48
N GLY A 19 -6.88 -5.61 0.57
CA GLY A 19 -6.37 -6.78 1.27
C GLY A 19 -5.06 -7.30 0.68
N LEU A 20 -4.97 -7.42 -0.64
CA LEU A 20 -3.74 -7.81 -1.34
C LEU A 20 -2.62 -6.78 -1.14
N SER A 21 -2.95 -5.49 -1.13
CA SER A 21 -2.00 -4.41 -0.83
C SER A 21 -1.40 -4.55 0.57
N VAL A 22 -2.24 -4.82 1.57
CA VAL A 22 -1.78 -5.08 2.95
C VAL A 22 -0.89 -6.31 3.02
N LEU A 23 -1.25 -7.41 2.34
CA LEU A 23 -0.43 -8.62 2.29
C LEU A 23 0.93 -8.36 1.62
N ALA A 24 0.94 -7.72 0.45
CA ALA A 24 2.17 -7.35 -0.25
C ALA A 24 3.03 -6.44 0.64
N THR A 25 2.39 -5.51 1.34
CA THR A 25 3.05 -4.60 2.28
C THR A 25 3.75 -5.34 3.40
N TYR A 26 3.06 -6.29 4.02
CA TYR A 26 3.61 -7.14 5.05
C TYR A 26 4.83 -7.94 4.55
N LEU A 27 4.71 -8.58 3.38
CA LEU A 27 5.79 -9.38 2.80
C LEU A 27 7.03 -8.54 2.49
N ILE A 28 6.86 -7.37 1.88
CA ILE A 28 7.97 -6.46 1.57
C ILE A 28 8.61 -5.93 2.85
N ASN A 29 7.81 -5.53 3.85
CA ASN A 29 8.34 -5.07 5.14
C ASN A 29 9.19 -6.16 5.83
N ARG A 30 8.79 -7.43 5.70
CA ARG A 30 9.55 -8.58 6.23
C ARG A 30 10.90 -8.74 5.54
N VAL A 31 10.97 -8.56 4.22
CA VAL A 31 12.21 -8.72 3.44
C VAL A 31 13.12 -7.49 3.54
N ALA A 32 12.57 -6.30 3.35
CA ALA A 32 13.32 -5.04 3.35
C ALA A 32 13.73 -4.59 4.77
N LYS A 33 13.10 -5.15 5.80
CA LYS A 33 13.23 -4.78 7.21
C LYS A 33 13.12 -3.25 7.47
N ARG A 34 12.36 -2.53 6.64
CA ARG A 34 12.12 -1.08 6.71
C ARG A 34 10.64 -0.79 6.53
N TYR A 35 10.14 0.17 7.31
CA TYR A 35 8.79 0.69 7.09
C TYR A 35 8.70 1.43 5.77
N TYR A 36 7.50 1.50 5.21
CA TYR A 36 7.15 2.33 4.07
C TYR A 36 7.85 2.01 2.73
N THR A 37 8.78 1.05 2.68
CA THR A 37 9.34 0.53 1.42
C THR A 37 8.25 -0.06 0.55
N ALA A 38 7.30 -0.78 1.14
CA ALA A 38 6.21 -1.37 0.38
C ALA A 38 5.21 -0.35 -0.21
N PRO A 39 4.69 0.65 0.55
CA PRO A 39 3.90 1.72 -0.03
C PRO A 39 4.59 2.41 -1.19
N LEU A 40 5.90 2.69 -1.10
CA LEU A 40 6.68 3.31 -2.17
C LEU A 40 6.75 2.43 -3.42
N ILE A 41 7.01 1.13 -3.26
CA ILE A 41 7.06 0.17 -4.38
C ILE A 41 5.69 0.00 -5.01
N ILE A 42 4.65 -0.21 -4.20
CA ILE A 42 3.26 -0.36 -4.67
C ILE A 42 2.82 0.91 -5.41
N ASN A 43 3.19 2.09 -4.89
CA ASN A 43 2.94 3.36 -5.59
C ASN A 43 3.63 3.41 -6.95
N ALA A 44 4.93 3.14 -6.98
CA ALA A 44 5.72 3.22 -8.20
C ALA A 44 5.19 2.27 -9.27
N VAL A 45 4.93 1.00 -8.91
CA VAL A 45 4.40 -0.01 -9.82
C VAL A 45 3.03 0.39 -10.34
N ALA A 46 2.11 0.84 -9.48
CA ALA A 46 0.77 1.17 -9.90
C ALA A 46 0.71 2.44 -10.78
N ILE A 47 1.54 3.45 -10.51
CA ILE A 47 1.67 4.61 -11.40
C ILE A 47 2.22 4.19 -12.76
N ILE A 48 3.25 3.34 -12.81
CA ILE A 48 3.83 2.85 -14.06
C ILE A 48 2.76 2.10 -14.89
N ILE A 49 1.98 1.22 -14.26
CA ILE A 49 0.90 0.48 -14.94
C ILE A 49 -0.17 1.46 -15.46
N LEU A 50 -0.63 2.40 -14.63
CA LEU A 50 -1.62 3.41 -15.02
C LEU A 50 -1.14 4.24 -16.22
N MET A 51 0.10 4.73 -16.17
CA MET A 51 0.70 5.49 -17.27
C MET A 51 0.89 4.65 -18.53
N GLY A 52 1.26 3.37 -18.39
CA GLY A 52 1.35 2.42 -19.49
C GLY A 52 0.01 2.19 -20.17
N MET A 53 -1.07 2.04 -19.42
CA MET A 53 -2.42 1.87 -19.98
C MET A 53 -2.91 3.13 -20.73
N VAL A 54 -2.58 4.32 -20.24
CA VAL A 54 -2.84 5.58 -20.96
C VAL A 54 -2.03 5.67 -22.26
N ALA A 55 -0.73 5.37 -22.20
CA ALA A 55 0.14 5.39 -23.37
C ALA A 55 -0.30 4.42 -24.47
N LEU A 56 -0.81 3.24 -24.06
CA LEU A 56 -1.37 2.23 -24.97
C LEU A 56 -2.80 2.55 -25.44
N LYS A 57 -3.34 3.73 -25.10
CA LYS A 57 -4.71 4.17 -25.41
C LYS A 57 -5.79 3.17 -24.96
N GLN A 58 -5.51 2.41 -23.90
CA GLN A 58 -6.45 1.46 -23.31
C GLN A 58 -7.51 2.16 -22.43
N PHE A 59 -7.27 3.43 -22.08
CA PHE A 59 -8.19 4.23 -21.28
C PHE A 59 -8.55 5.55 -21.96
N THR A 60 -9.81 5.94 -21.82
CA THR A 60 -10.23 7.35 -21.92
C THR A 60 -9.82 8.11 -20.65
N ALA A 61 -9.82 9.44 -20.71
CA ALA A 61 -9.49 10.27 -19.55
C ALA A 61 -10.39 9.98 -18.33
N ASP A 62 -11.67 9.71 -18.57
CA ASP A 62 -12.64 9.38 -17.51
C ASP A 62 -12.37 8.01 -16.88
N MET A 63 -11.98 7.01 -17.69
CA MET A 63 -11.62 5.67 -17.19
C MET A 63 -10.32 5.71 -16.38
N PHE A 64 -9.37 6.57 -16.76
CA PHE A 64 -8.17 6.81 -15.98
C PHE A 64 -8.53 7.40 -14.62
N LEU A 65 -9.37 8.43 -14.58
CA LEU A 65 -9.76 9.09 -13.34
C LEU A 65 -10.52 8.14 -12.41
N GLN A 66 -11.41 7.30 -12.95
CA GLN A 66 -12.09 6.25 -12.18
C GLN A 66 -11.11 5.24 -11.59
N ASN A 67 -10.20 4.68 -12.39
CA ASN A 67 -9.21 3.71 -11.90
C ASN A 67 -8.27 4.32 -10.87
N TYR A 68 -7.87 5.57 -11.08
CA TYR A 68 -7.05 6.30 -10.12
C TYR A 68 -7.76 6.44 -8.77
N LEU A 69 -9.02 6.90 -8.78
CA LEU A 69 -9.78 7.17 -7.55
C LEU A 69 -10.27 5.92 -6.83
N PHE A 70 -10.63 4.86 -7.55
CA PHE A 70 -11.32 3.69 -6.96
C PHE A 70 -10.51 2.41 -6.91
N THR A 71 -9.40 2.34 -7.67
CA THR A 71 -8.52 1.18 -7.64
C THR A 71 -7.19 1.55 -6.98
N TYR A 72 -6.51 2.57 -7.51
CA TYR A 72 -5.18 2.92 -7.07
C TYR A 72 -5.14 3.60 -5.69
N MET A 73 -5.91 4.67 -5.48
CA MET A 73 -5.96 5.38 -4.20
C MET A 73 -6.25 4.47 -2.99
N PRO A 74 -7.25 3.57 -3.02
CA PRO A 74 -7.49 2.66 -1.90
C PRO A 74 -6.35 1.68 -1.64
N ILE A 75 -5.72 1.13 -2.69
CA ILE A 75 -4.55 0.25 -2.56
C ILE A 75 -3.42 0.97 -1.80
N VAL A 76 -3.10 2.20 -2.21
CA VAL A 76 -2.06 3.01 -1.59
C VAL A 76 -2.42 3.37 -0.15
N ALA A 77 -3.65 3.82 0.06
CA ALA A 77 -4.15 4.19 1.38
C ALA A 77 -4.09 3.00 2.36
N ALA A 78 -4.43 1.79 1.91
CA ALA A 78 -4.35 0.58 2.72
C ALA A 78 -2.90 0.26 3.12
N SER A 79 -1.95 0.37 2.18
CA SER A 79 -0.52 0.14 2.44
C SER A 79 0.07 1.15 3.43
N VAL A 80 -0.26 2.44 3.27
CA VAL A 80 0.14 3.51 4.17
C VAL A 80 -0.45 3.30 5.56
N THR A 81 -1.76 3.01 5.63
CA THR A 81 -2.46 2.76 6.90
C THR A 81 -1.85 1.59 7.64
N TYR A 82 -1.54 0.49 6.95
CA TYR A 82 -0.89 -0.67 7.56
C TYR A 82 0.47 -0.30 8.18
N ASN A 83 1.31 0.45 7.45
CA ASN A 83 2.61 0.87 8.00
C ASN A 83 2.46 1.84 9.17
N LEU A 84 1.48 2.75 9.11
CA LEU A 84 1.19 3.67 10.21
C LEU A 84 0.77 2.90 11.46
N VAL A 85 -0.17 1.97 11.33
CA VAL A 85 -0.61 1.10 12.44
C VAL A 85 0.57 0.29 13.00
N LEU A 86 1.38 -0.32 12.14
CA LEU A 86 2.53 -1.11 12.57
C LEU A 86 3.58 -0.25 13.30
N PHE A 87 3.85 0.95 12.80
CA PHE A 87 4.74 1.93 13.44
C PHE A 87 4.23 2.33 14.83
N LEU A 88 2.92 2.58 14.97
CA LEU A 88 2.30 2.92 16.26
C LEU A 88 2.37 1.74 17.25
N ILE A 89 2.05 0.52 16.81
CA ILE A 89 2.14 -0.70 17.63
C ILE A 89 3.57 -0.92 18.13
N ARG A 90 4.57 -0.72 17.25
CA ARG A 90 6.00 -0.82 17.61
C ARG A 90 6.54 0.42 18.32
N ARG A 91 5.68 1.40 18.66
CA ARG A 91 6.03 2.66 19.34
C ARG A 91 7.19 3.39 18.66
N GLY A 92 7.21 3.37 17.33
CA GLY A 92 8.26 3.99 16.52
C GLY A 92 9.59 3.25 16.48
N ARG A 93 9.72 2.05 17.06
CA ARG A 93 10.91 1.22 16.89
C ARG A 93 11.05 0.75 15.44
N PRO A 94 12.26 0.65 14.89
CA PRO A 94 12.48 0.13 13.53
C PRO A 94 11.97 -1.32 13.39
N LEU A 95 11.67 -1.74 12.15
CA LEU A 95 11.34 -3.14 11.86
C LEU A 95 12.54 -4.07 12.05
N HIS A 96 13.74 -3.54 11.87
CA HIS A 96 14.98 -4.17 12.26
C HIS A 96 15.52 -3.47 13.50
N ASP A 97 15.43 -4.10 14.67
CA ASP A 97 16.19 -3.67 15.85
C ASP A 97 17.34 -4.66 16.07
N PRO A 98 18.60 -4.28 15.81
CA PRO A 98 19.76 -5.15 16.03
C PRO A 98 19.85 -5.69 17.47
N ARG A 99 19.22 -5.02 18.44
CA ARG A 99 19.19 -5.44 19.84
C ARG A 99 18.23 -6.61 20.08
N GLU A 100 17.19 -6.76 19.27
CA GLU A 100 16.27 -7.90 19.35
C GLU A 100 16.90 -9.16 18.74
N GLU A 101 17.73 -9.04 17.69
CA GLU A 101 18.45 -10.18 17.09
C GLU A 101 19.54 -10.74 18.01
N ALA A 102 20.26 -9.88 18.75
CA ALA A 102 21.27 -10.32 19.71
C ALA A 102 20.70 -11.13 20.90
N LEU A 103 19.44 -10.88 21.27
CA LEU A 103 18.72 -11.62 22.32
C LEU A 103 18.16 -12.96 21.85
N ASP A 104 18.03 -13.16 20.54
CA ASP A 104 17.52 -14.41 19.94
C ASP A 104 18.67 -15.37 19.59
N THR A 105 19.87 -14.85 19.32
CA THR A 105 21.08 -15.66 19.09
C THR A 105 21.70 -16.27 20.35
N ASP A 106 21.32 -15.78 21.53
CA ASP A 106 21.81 -16.26 22.84
C ASP A 106 20.91 -17.35 23.46
N LYS A 107 19.87 -17.81 22.73
CA LYS A 107 18.99 -18.92 23.12
C LYS A 107 19.31 -20.19 22.34
#